data_AF-A0A1S1MPB5-F1
#
_entry.id   AF-A0A1S1MPB5-F1
#
_cell.length_a   1.000
_cell.length_b   1.000
_cell.length_c   1.000
_cell.angle_alpha   90.00
_cell.angle_beta   90.00
_cell.angle_gamma   90.00
#
_symmetry.space_group_name_H-M   'P 1'
#
loop_
_entity.id
_entity.type
_entity.pdbx_description
1 polymer ?
#
loop_
_entity_poly.entity_id
_entity_poly.type
_entity_poly.pdbx_seq_one_letter_code
_entity_poly.pdbx_strand_id
1 'polypeptide(L)'
;MGFKKSDLEYSDYSWTALPNDDPKITGKPDSTRFSRYEGYEMLYMIDKVLEHRDLTSVRSGQKVESIIRTELPSTTQSQEKVFNFVNDNW
;
A
#
# COMPACT_ATOMS: atom_id res chain seq x y z
N MET A 1 4.64 -10.53 10.05
CA MET A 1 5.94 -10.27 9.39
C MET A 1 5.73 -8.97 8.61
N GLY A 2 6.37 -7.87 8.98
CA GLY A 2 6.11 -6.57 8.34
C GLY A 2 6.97 -6.38 7.10
N PHE A 3 6.35 -6.08 5.96
CA PHE A 3 7.04 -5.70 4.73
C PHE A 3 7.77 -4.36 4.94
N LYS A 4 9.03 -4.26 4.53
CA LYS A 4 9.89 -3.10 4.87
C LYS A 4 10.18 -2.24 3.65
N LYS A 5 10.64 -1.01 3.93
CA LYS A 5 11.16 -0.09 2.91
C LYS A 5 12.25 -0.73 2.03
N SER A 6 13.10 -1.58 2.60
CA SER A 6 14.16 -2.28 1.85
C SER A 6 13.64 -3.34 0.88
N ASP A 7 12.39 -3.76 1.05
CA ASP A 7 11.77 -4.82 0.25
C ASP A 7 11.03 -4.26 -0.98
N LEU A 8 10.81 -2.94 -1.02
CA LEU A 8 10.20 -2.22 -2.14
C LEU A 8 11.09 -2.26 -3.39
N GLU A 9 10.49 -2.50 -4.54
CA GLU A 9 11.17 -2.54 -5.83
C GLU A 9 11.38 -1.15 -6.43
N TYR A 10 10.52 -0.18 -6.09
CA TYR A 10 10.61 1.18 -6.61
C TYR A 10 11.33 2.12 -5.63
N SER A 11 12.11 3.08 -6.16
CA SER A 11 12.91 4.01 -5.37
C SER A 11 12.42 5.46 -5.39
N ASP A 12 11.38 5.77 -6.16
CA ASP A 12 10.83 7.13 -6.37
C ASP A 12 9.84 7.58 -5.27
N TYR A 13 9.82 6.88 -4.14
CA TYR A 13 8.93 7.20 -3.03
C TYR A 13 9.32 8.48 -2.29
N SER A 14 8.33 9.33 -2.03
CA SER A 14 8.44 10.39 -1.03
C SER A 14 8.29 9.81 0.38
N TRP A 15 9.23 10.13 1.26
CA TRP A 15 9.24 9.71 2.67
C TRP A 15 8.96 10.88 3.61
N THR A 16 8.21 11.87 3.14
CA THR A 16 7.73 12.99 3.95
C THR A 16 6.61 12.48 4.85
N ALA A 17 6.93 12.21 6.12
CA ALA A 17 5.90 11.99 7.12
C ALA A 17 5.05 13.27 7.24
N LEU A 18 3.74 13.17 7.05
CA LEU A 18 2.84 14.29 7.33
C LEU A 18 3.00 14.65 8.83
N PRO A 19 3.31 15.90 9.18
CA PRO A 19 3.56 16.28 10.55
C PRO A 19 2.23 16.34 11.32
N ASN A 20 2.17 15.52 12.39
CA ASN A 20 1.15 15.49 13.44
C ASN A 20 -0.16 14.75 13.08
N ASP A 21 -0.44 13.68 13.84
CA ASP A 21 -1.68 12.90 13.84
C ASP A 21 -2.09 12.29 12.50
N ASP A 22 -1.40 11.23 12.07
CA ASP A 22 -1.91 10.37 11.01
C ASP A 22 -2.58 9.11 11.59
N PRO A 23 -3.89 9.12 11.90
CA PRO A 23 -4.65 7.91 12.24
C PRO A 23 -4.70 6.89 11.10
N LYS A 24 -4.20 7.26 9.91
CA LYS A 24 -4.14 6.43 8.70
C LYS A 24 -3.24 5.20 8.80
N ILE A 25 -2.27 5.20 9.72
CA ILE A 25 -1.30 4.12 9.85
C ILE A 25 -1.83 2.98 10.75
N THR A 26 -2.91 3.21 11.49
CA THR A 26 -3.49 2.22 12.42
C THR A 26 -5.00 2.11 12.20
N GLY A 27 -5.41 1.36 11.18
CA GLY A 27 -6.83 1.20 10.85
C GLY A 27 -7.12 0.12 9.80
N LYS A 28 -8.39 0.01 9.44
CA LYS A 28 -8.82 -0.67 8.21
C LYS A 28 -8.73 0.32 7.05
N PRO A 29 -8.42 -0.12 5.81
CA PRO A 29 -8.52 0.75 4.64
C PRO A 29 -9.90 1.42 4.59
N ASP A 30 -9.92 2.75 4.50
CA ASP A 30 -11.14 3.55 4.54
C ASP A 30 -11.21 4.53 3.35
N SER A 31 -12.06 5.56 3.45
CA SER A 31 -12.25 6.57 2.40
C SER A 31 -11.07 7.55 2.30
N THR A 32 -10.05 7.42 3.14
CA THR A 32 -8.84 8.22 3.11
C THR A 32 -8.16 8.15 1.75
N ARG A 33 -7.67 9.30 1.29
CA ARG A 33 -6.91 9.40 0.04
C ARG A 33 -5.57 8.69 0.17
N PHE A 34 -5.29 7.80 -0.78
CA PHE A 34 -4.08 7.02 -0.96
C PHE A 34 -3.18 7.60 -2.05
N SER A 35 -1.87 7.63 -1.77
CA SER A 35 -0.82 8.05 -2.68
C SER A 35 0.16 6.93 -2.96
N ARG A 36 0.15 6.41 -4.20
CA ARG A 36 1.10 5.39 -4.67
C ARG A 36 2.56 5.85 -4.80
N TYR A 37 2.83 7.12 -4.52
CA TYR A 37 4.18 7.71 -4.52
C TYR A 37 4.64 8.06 -3.11
N GLU A 38 3.80 7.88 -2.09
CA GLU A 38 4.20 8.04 -0.70
C GLU A 38 4.61 6.68 -0.12
N GLY A 39 5.84 6.59 0.39
CA GLY A 39 6.42 5.32 0.82
C GLY A 39 5.69 4.70 2.01
N TYR A 40 5.23 5.50 2.98
CA TYR A 40 4.54 4.99 4.16
C TYR A 40 3.15 4.46 3.83
N GLU A 41 2.39 5.16 2.98
CA GLU A 41 1.09 4.65 2.51
C GLU A 41 1.23 3.35 1.70
N MET A 42 2.24 3.26 0.83
CA MET A 42 2.53 2.03 0.09
C MET A 42 2.82 0.85 1.02
N LEU A 43 3.70 1.05 2.01
CA LEU A 43 4.02 0.00 2.99
C LEU A 43 2.78 -0.42 3.77
N TYR A 44 1.97 0.54 4.23
CA TYR A 44 0.72 0.27 4.93
C TYR A 44 -0.25 -0.55 4.08
N MET A 45 -0.44 -0.18 2.81
CA MET A 45 -1.35 -0.89 1.90
C MET A 45 -0.87 -2.32 1.63
N ILE A 46 0.44 -2.49 1.38
CA ILE A 46 1.03 -3.82 1.17
C ILE A 46 0.80 -4.69 2.40
N ASP A 47 1.12 -4.18 3.59
CA ASP A 47 0.96 -4.94 4.84
C ASP A 47 -0.50 -5.36 5.06
N LYS A 48 -1.46 -4.45 4.81
CA LYS A 48 -2.90 -4.76 4.93
C LYS A 48 -3.35 -5.85 3.95
N VAL A 49 -2.88 -5.82 2.71
CA VAL A 49 -3.23 -6.86 1.73
C VAL A 49 -2.59 -8.20 2.12
N LEU A 50 -1.36 -8.20 2.59
CA LEU A 50 -0.67 -9.40 3.04
C LEU A 50 -1.35 -10.02 4.28
N GLU A 51 -1.70 -9.19 5.27
CA GLU A 51 -2.48 -9.60 6.44
C GLU A 51 -3.83 -10.20 6.04
N HIS A 52 -4.55 -9.56 5.11
CA HIS A 52 -5.85 -10.05 4.64
C HIS A 52 -5.79 -11.40 3.94
N ARG A 53 -4.65 -11.71 3.29
CA ARG A 53 -4.44 -12.96 2.54
C ARG A 53 -3.65 -14.01 3.30
N ASP A 54 -3.33 -13.76 4.57
CA ASP A 54 -2.44 -14.60 5.39
C ASP A 54 -1.06 -14.87 4.73
N LEU A 55 -0.54 -13.87 4.01
CA LEU A 55 0.73 -13.94 3.30
C LEU A 55 1.85 -13.29 4.12
N THR A 56 3.03 -13.90 4.11
CA THR A 56 4.21 -13.40 4.87
C THR A 56 5.46 -13.25 4.00
N SER A 57 5.35 -13.50 2.69
CA SER A 57 6.49 -13.49 1.78
C SER A 57 6.76 -12.09 1.22
N VAL A 58 8.03 -11.73 1.11
CA VAL A 58 8.48 -10.49 0.45
C VAL A 58 7.97 -10.44 -0.99
N ARG A 59 8.05 -11.54 -1.72
CA ARG A 59 7.57 -11.63 -3.11
C ARG A 59 6.08 -11.30 -3.24
N SER A 60 5.27 -11.69 -2.26
CA SER A 60 3.85 -11.33 -2.21
C SER A 60 3.67 -9.82 -2.08
N GLY A 61 4.49 -9.15 -1.25
CA GLY A 61 4.42 -7.71 -1.09
C GLY A 61 4.88 -6.95 -2.33
N GLN A 62 5.94 -7.42 -2.98
CA GLN A 62 6.41 -6.88 -4.27
C GLN A 62 5.35 -7.02 -5.37
N LYS A 63 4.60 -8.13 -5.37
CA LYS A 63 3.47 -8.30 -6.30
C LYS A 63 2.39 -7.25 -6.07
N VAL A 64 2.03 -6.96 -4.82
CA VAL A 64 1.09 -5.88 -4.48
C VAL A 64 1.61 -4.53 -4.96
N GLU A 65 2.87 -4.23 -4.67
CA GLU A 65 3.52 -3.00 -5.11
C GLU A 65 3.43 -2.84 -6.62
N SER A 66 3.74 -3.90 -7.39
CA SER A 66 3.63 -3.90 -8.84
C SER A 66 2.20 -3.57 -9.30
N ILE A 67 1.18 -4.27 -8.79
CA ILE A 67 -0.23 -4.04 -9.17
C ILE A 67 -0.61 -2.56 -8.93
N ILE A 68 -0.24 -2.01 -7.77
CA ILE A 68 -0.55 -0.62 -7.42
C ILE A 68 0.18 0.37 -8.34
N ARG A 69 1.43 0.07 -8.71
CA ARG A 69 2.26 0.95 -9.53
C ARG A 69 1.85 0.94 -11.00
N THR A 70 1.56 -0.24 -11.56
CA THR A 70 1.37 -0.43 -13.00
C THR A 70 -0.09 -0.47 -13.42
N GLU A 71 -0.98 -1.04 -12.59
CA GLU A 71 -2.35 -1.36 -13.00
C GLU A 71 -3.40 -0.45 -12.36
N LEU A 72 -3.11 0.14 -11.20
CA LEU A 72 -4.08 0.98 -10.49
C LEU A 72 -4.50 2.21 -11.32
N PRO A 73 -5.78 2.38 -11.65
CA PRO A 73 -6.27 3.56 -12.35
C PRO A 73 -5.99 4.85 -11.56
N SER A 74 -5.68 5.96 -12.25
CA SER A 74 -5.48 7.27 -11.60
C SER A 74 -6.74 7.84 -10.93
N THR A 75 -7.91 7.32 -11.30
CA THR A 75 -9.21 7.65 -10.70
C THR A 75 -9.44 6.95 -9.36
N THR A 76 -8.68 5.88 -9.06
CA THR A 76 -8.77 5.17 -7.79
C THR A 76 -7.92 5.87 -6.74
N GLN A 77 -8.59 6.59 -5.85
CA GLN A 77 -7.91 7.48 -4.90
C GLN A 77 -8.08 7.10 -3.43
N SER A 78 -9.03 6.23 -3.04
CA SER A 78 -9.22 5.88 -1.63
C SER A 78 -8.54 4.57 -1.24
N GLN A 79 -8.06 4.48 0.01
CA GLN A 79 -7.41 3.27 0.54
C GLN A 79 -8.30 2.03 0.36
N GLU A 80 -9.59 2.12 0.71
CA GLU A 80 -10.55 1.02 0.52
C GLU A 80 -10.62 0.53 -0.93
N LYS A 81 -10.70 1.46 -1.90
CA LYS A 81 -10.81 1.09 -3.31
C LYS A 81 -9.50 0.49 -3.83
N VAL A 82 -8.36 0.99 -3.39
CA VAL A 82 -7.05 0.43 -3.74
C VAL A 82 -6.91 -0.98 -3.16
N PHE A 83 -7.28 -1.17 -1.91
CA PHE A 83 -7.27 -2.47 -1.25
C PHE A 83 -8.15 -3.49 -2.00
N ASN A 84 -9.39 -3.12 -2.32
CA ASN A 84 -10.29 -3.99 -3.09
C ASN A 84 -9.72 -4.26 -4.48
N PHE A 85 -9.22 -3.25 -5.18
CA PHE A 85 -8.62 -3.39 -6.51
C PHE A 85 -7.46 -4.39 -6.52
N VAL A 86 -6.53 -4.29 -5.56
CA VAL A 86 -5.40 -5.23 -5.46
C VAL A 86 -5.90 -6.64 -5.19
N ASN A 87 -6.93 -6.79 -4.35
CA ASN A 87 -7.49 -8.11 -4.07
C ASN A 87 -8.23 -8.71 -5.27
N ASP A 88 -8.87 -7.88 -6.09
CA ASP A 88 -9.58 -8.32 -7.30
C ASP A 88 -8.61 -8.65 -8.45
N ASN A 89 -7.46 -7.96 -8.53
CA ASN A 89 -6.45 -8.10 -9.60
C ASN A 89 -5.19 -8.86 -9.18
N TRP A 90 -5.25 -9.61 -8.07
CA TRP A 90 -4.13 -10.40 -7.61
C TRP A 90 -3.76 -11.54 -8.55
#